data_AF-A0A8J7J664-F1
#
_entry.id   AF-A0A8J7J664-F1
#
_cell.length_a   1.000
_cell.length_b   1.000
_cell.length_c   1.000
_cell.angle_alpha   90.00
_cell.angle_beta   90.00
_cell.angle_gamma   90.00
#
_symmetry.space_group_name_H-M   'P 1'
#
loop_
_entity.id
_entity.type
_entity.pdbx_description
1 polymer ?
#
loop_
_entity_poly.entity_id
_entity_poly.type
_entity_poly.pdbx_seq_one_letter_code
_entity_poly.pdbx_strand_id
1 'polypeptide(L)'
;MKAGKQIATLAALAVLGAIALGFFWHARQNPLLIGEVKAAPLQGRDATIGVFLNISNSGGPDRLVGARSIVAQRARLASAVADAGLPIPADSTPSLAPDGAYILMDGVGGTLDEGRMIPITLRFERAGELRTQARLQTPRATGEAARFGLFGIGDICIVEEGEPAPKIALAVEPDGDGWRVRIDAEDFTFSSEMLDGPHVPGMGHAHLYVGGLKLQRVFEPEVRIGALPPGRHEVRVTLNTNDHRAYVVDDLPVIATEVIDVPAP
;
A
#
# COMPACT_ATOMS: atom_id res chain seq x y z
N MET A 1 -31.84 -27.84 -48.30
CA MET A 1 -32.06 -27.26 -46.95
C MET A 1 -31.01 -27.63 -45.88
N LYS A 2 -29.98 -28.47 -46.14
CA LYS A 2 -28.95 -28.82 -45.12
C LYS A 2 -27.75 -27.84 -45.06
N ALA A 3 -27.32 -27.27 -46.19
CA ALA A 3 -26.14 -26.39 -46.25
C ALA A 3 -26.32 -25.05 -45.53
N GLY A 4 -27.52 -24.44 -45.60
CA GLY A 4 -27.79 -23.16 -44.92
C GLY A 4 -27.74 -23.23 -43.40
N LYS A 5 -28.08 -24.39 -42.82
CA LYS A 5 -27.97 -24.62 -41.37
C LYS A 5 -26.51 -24.75 -40.92
N GLN A 6 -25.66 -25.40 -41.72
CA GLN A 6 -24.24 -25.57 -41.40
C GLN A 6 -23.46 -24.24 -41.47
N ILE A 7 -23.78 -23.37 -42.44
CA ILE A 7 -23.17 -22.04 -42.55
C ILE A 7 -23.58 -21.14 -41.37
N ALA A 8 -24.85 -21.19 -40.96
CA ALA A 8 -25.33 -20.43 -39.79
C ALA A 8 -24.68 -20.90 -38.48
N THR A 9 -24.48 -22.21 -38.29
CA THR A 9 -23.82 -22.75 -37.09
C THR A 9 -22.32 -22.40 -37.04
N LEU A 10 -21.62 -22.41 -38.19
CA LEU A 10 -20.21 -22.01 -38.27
C LEU A 10 -20.02 -20.52 -38.00
N ALA A 11 -20.91 -19.66 -38.50
CA ALA A 11 -20.89 -18.23 -38.20
C ALA A 11 -21.14 -17.93 -36.71
N ALA A 12 -22.09 -18.64 -36.08
CA ALA A 12 -22.36 -18.49 -34.65
C ALA A 12 -21.18 -18.95 -33.77
N LEU A 13 -20.50 -20.04 -34.14
CA LEU A 13 -19.30 -20.52 -33.43
C LEU A 13 -18.10 -19.57 -33.59
N ALA A 14 -17.94 -18.93 -34.76
CA ALA A 14 -16.88 -17.94 -34.98
C ALA A 14 -17.10 -16.66 -34.14
N VAL A 15 -18.36 -16.20 -34.01
CA VAL A 15 -18.72 -15.05 -33.16
C VAL A 15 -18.51 -15.38 -31.68
N LEU A 16 -18.93 -16.57 -31.23
CA LEU A 16 -18.66 -17.04 -29.85
C LEU A 16 -17.17 -17.19 -29.57
N GLY A 17 -16.39 -17.68 -30.54
CA GLY A 17 -14.93 -17.75 -30.46
C GLY A 17 -14.28 -16.37 -30.36
N ALA A 18 -14.71 -15.40 -31.15
CA ALA A 18 -14.20 -14.03 -31.10
C ALA A 18 -14.57 -13.31 -29.78
N ILE A 19 -15.77 -13.55 -29.26
CA ILE A 19 -16.20 -13.03 -27.94
C ILE A 19 -15.38 -13.68 -26.82
N ALA A 20 -15.17 -15.00 -26.87
CA ALA A 20 -14.34 -15.71 -25.90
C ALA A 20 -12.87 -15.25 -25.97
N LEU A 21 -12.30 -15.06 -27.17
CA LEU A 21 -10.96 -14.49 -27.36
C LEU A 21 -10.87 -13.03 -26.88
N GLY A 22 -11.88 -12.20 -27.13
CA GLY A 22 -11.96 -10.83 -26.63
C GLY A 22 -12.03 -10.77 -25.10
N PHE A 23 -12.83 -11.63 -24.48
CA PHE A 23 -12.88 -11.79 -23.02
C PHE A 23 -11.55 -12.33 -22.46
N PHE A 24 -10.91 -13.29 -23.12
CA PHE A 24 -9.63 -13.86 -22.69
C PHE A 24 -8.48 -12.85 -22.84
N TRP A 25 -8.53 -11.96 -23.83
CA TRP A 25 -7.60 -10.85 -23.97
C TRP A 25 -7.85 -9.77 -22.89
N HIS A 26 -9.11 -9.40 -22.65
CA HIS A 26 -9.46 -8.37 -21.67
C HIS A 26 -9.24 -8.82 -20.21
N ALA A 27 -9.45 -10.10 -19.89
CA ALA A 27 -9.13 -10.66 -18.57
C ALA A 27 -7.61 -10.78 -18.32
N ARG A 28 -6.79 -10.84 -19.37
CA ARG A 28 -5.33 -10.71 -19.29
C ARG A 28 -4.84 -9.27 -19.10
N GLN A 29 -5.73 -8.27 -19.18
CA GLN A 29 -5.36 -6.85 -19.29
C GLN A 29 -5.40 -6.04 -17.99
N ASN A 30 -5.86 -6.58 -16.85
CA ASN A 30 -5.79 -5.82 -15.60
C ASN A 30 -4.52 -6.21 -14.82
N PRO A 31 -3.45 -5.40 -14.85
CA PRO A 31 -2.20 -5.71 -14.16
C PRO A 31 -2.32 -5.59 -12.64
N LEU A 32 -3.44 -5.06 -12.12
CA LEU A 32 -3.67 -4.88 -10.70
C LEU A 32 -4.40 -6.07 -10.07
N LEU A 33 -3.76 -6.67 -9.07
CA LEU A 33 -4.37 -7.68 -8.20
C LEU A 33 -4.46 -7.16 -6.77
N ILE A 34 -5.60 -7.40 -6.12
CA ILE A 34 -5.85 -6.98 -4.74
C ILE A 34 -5.89 -8.22 -3.85
N GLY A 35 -5.04 -8.25 -2.82
CA GLY A 35 -4.90 -9.37 -1.90
C GLY A 35 -4.89 -8.96 -0.43
N GLU A 36 -4.95 -9.94 0.46
CA GLU A 36 -4.82 -9.75 1.93
C GLU A 36 -5.73 -8.65 2.50
N VAL A 37 -6.97 -8.54 1.99
CA VAL A 37 -7.88 -7.45 2.35
C VAL A 37 -8.47 -7.68 3.73
N LYS A 38 -8.07 -6.85 4.69
CA LYS A 38 -8.41 -6.93 6.10
C LYS A 38 -9.04 -5.63 6.57
N ALA A 39 -9.95 -5.73 7.53
CA ALA A 39 -10.53 -4.59 8.21
C ALA A 39 -10.43 -4.78 9.71
N ALA A 40 -10.19 -3.70 10.45
CA ALA A 40 -10.16 -3.73 11.91
C ALA A 40 -10.93 -2.52 12.48
N PRO A 41 -11.77 -2.72 13.52
CA PRO A 41 -12.33 -1.63 14.30
C PRO A 41 -11.22 -0.74 14.88
N LEU A 42 -11.39 0.57 14.80
CA LEU A 42 -10.48 1.53 15.43
C LEU A 42 -10.93 1.75 16.87
N GLN A 43 -10.04 1.49 17.84
CA GLN A 43 -10.36 1.66 19.26
C GLN A 43 -10.82 3.09 19.57
N GLY A 44 -11.85 3.21 20.42
CA GLY A 44 -12.43 4.49 20.81
C GLY A 44 -13.27 5.19 19.74
N ARG A 45 -13.60 4.51 18.63
CA ARG A 45 -14.48 5.06 17.57
C ARG A 45 -15.60 4.09 17.21
N ASP A 46 -16.83 4.53 17.41
CA ASP A 46 -18.01 3.72 17.08
C ASP A 46 -18.17 3.57 15.57
N ALA A 47 -18.55 2.36 15.14
CA ALA A 47 -18.86 2.02 13.75
C ALA A 47 -17.78 2.47 12.73
N THR A 48 -16.52 2.55 13.17
CA THR A 48 -15.41 3.05 12.38
C THR A 48 -14.33 1.99 12.26
N ILE A 49 -13.91 1.71 11.03
CA ILE A 49 -12.90 0.69 10.73
C ILE A 49 -11.79 1.27 9.85
N GLY A 50 -10.57 0.76 10.04
CA GLY A 50 -9.49 0.89 9.07
C GLY A 50 -9.47 -0.34 8.16
N VAL A 51 -9.26 -0.14 6.86
CA VAL A 51 -9.08 -1.21 5.88
C VAL A 51 -7.67 -1.17 5.31
N PHE A 52 -7.06 -2.36 5.30
CA PHE A 52 -5.69 -2.64 4.89
C PHE A 52 -5.70 -3.71 3.79
N LEU A 53 -4.79 -3.62 2.83
CA LEU A 53 -4.72 -4.56 1.71
C LEU A 53 -3.37 -4.47 1.00
N ASN A 54 -3.08 -5.51 0.22
CA ASN A 54 -1.95 -5.53 -0.70
C ASN A 54 -2.45 -5.31 -2.13
N ILE A 55 -1.66 -4.56 -2.91
CA ILE A 55 -1.85 -4.33 -4.34
C ILE A 55 -0.63 -4.92 -5.02
N SER A 56 -0.81 -5.77 -6.03
CA SER A 56 0.25 -6.19 -6.95
C SER A 56 0.00 -5.54 -8.29
N ASN A 57 0.97 -4.77 -8.80
CA ASN A 57 0.93 -4.11 -10.10
C ASN A 57 2.05 -4.66 -10.98
N SER A 58 1.69 -5.44 -12.00
CA SER A 58 2.63 -5.94 -13.02
C SER A 58 2.57 -5.15 -14.34
N GLY A 59 2.04 -3.93 -14.30
CA GLY A 59 1.91 -3.05 -15.45
C GLY A 59 2.50 -1.68 -15.18
N GLY A 60 2.10 -0.70 -16.00
CA GLY A 60 2.55 0.68 -15.85
C GLY A 60 2.05 1.37 -14.57
N PRO A 61 2.47 2.62 -14.32
CA PRO A 61 2.04 3.36 -13.16
C PRO A 61 0.52 3.62 -13.16
N ASP A 62 -0.07 3.61 -11.98
CA ASP A 62 -1.49 3.93 -11.75
C ASP A 62 -1.64 4.74 -10.45
N ARG A 63 -2.88 5.05 -10.05
CA ARG A 63 -3.20 5.79 -8.84
C ARG A 63 -4.49 5.27 -8.23
N LEU A 64 -4.48 4.99 -6.93
CA LEU A 64 -5.70 4.74 -6.18
C LEU A 64 -6.33 6.09 -5.80
N VAL A 65 -7.46 6.42 -6.43
CA VAL A 65 -8.13 7.74 -6.31
C VAL A 65 -9.40 7.69 -5.46
N GLY A 66 -9.75 6.54 -4.90
CA GLY A 66 -10.85 6.44 -3.95
C GLY A 66 -11.25 5.02 -3.57
N ALA A 67 -12.09 4.94 -2.55
CA ALA A 67 -12.74 3.72 -2.12
C ALA A 67 -14.18 4.01 -1.72
N ARG A 68 -15.07 3.03 -1.86
CA ARG A 68 -16.45 3.08 -1.38
C ARG A 68 -16.89 1.72 -0.85
N SER A 69 -17.86 1.73 0.03
CA SER A 69 -18.55 0.53 0.49
C SER A 69 -20.05 0.80 0.57
N ILE A 70 -20.87 -0.19 0.22
CA ILE A 70 -22.33 -0.08 0.35
C ILE A 70 -22.81 -0.17 1.80
N VAL A 71 -21.96 -0.63 2.72
CA VAL A 71 -22.29 -0.77 4.15
C VAL A 71 -21.72 0.35 5.01
N ALA A 72 -21.02 1.32 4.42
CA ALA A 72 -20.45 2.46 5.15
C ALA A 72 -21.02 3.77 4.62
N GLN A 73 -21.24 4.74 5.51
CA GLN A 73 -21.70 6.07 5.11
C GLN A 73 -20.61 6.82 4.35
N ARG A 74 -19.34 6.64 4.74
CA ARG A 74 -18.19 7.27 4.10
C ARG A 74 -17.03 6.28 4.05
N ALA A 75 -16.26 6.35 2.97
CA ALA A 75 -14.97 5.71 2.85
C ALA A 75 -14.00 6.71 2.20
N ARG A 76 -12.83 6.89 2.80
CA ARG A 76 -11.82 7.83 2.31
C ARG A 76 -10.42 7.26 2.44
N LEU A 77 -9.53 7.67 1.55
CA LEU A 77 -8.11 7.37 1.69
C LEU A 77 -7.56 8.24 2.83
N ALA A 78 -7.12 7.61 3.90
CA ALA A 78 -6.42 8.27 4.99
C ALA A 78 -4.93 8.28 4.64
N SER A 79 -4.45 9.44 4.16
CA SER A 79 -3.05 9.76 3.94
C SER A 79 -2.85 11.24 4.25
N ALA A 80 -1.65 11.61 4.69
CA ALA A 80 -1.32 13.00 5.01
C ALA A 80 -0.92 13.84 3.79
N VAL A 81 -0.71 13.22 2.62
CA VAL A 81 0.09 13.84 1.54
C VAL A 81 -0.61 13.89 0.18
N ALA A 82 -1.71 13.16 -0.02
CA ALA A 82 -2.26 12.92 -1.35
C ALA A 82 -3.63 13.55 -1.58
N ASP A 83 -3.67 14.84 -1.92
CA ASP A 83 -4.88 15.48 -2.48
C ASP A 83 -5.31 14.84 -3.81
N ALA A 84 -4.34 14.32 -4.58
CA ALA A 84 -4.56 13.70 -5.89
C ALA A 84 -4.85 12.18 -5.85
N GLY A 85 -4.74 11.53 -4.68
CA GLY A 85 -4.80 10.07 -4.55
C GLY A 85 -3.43 9.38 -4.51
N LEU A 86 -3.41 8.10 -4.14
CA LEU A 86 -2.20 7.38 -3.77
C LEU A 86 -1.48 6.78 -4.99
N PRO A 87 -0.21 7.13 -5.24
CA PRO A 87 0.53 6.69 -6.42
C PRO A 87 0.92 5.21 -6.32
N ILE A 88 0.65 4.45 -7.38
CA ILE A 88 1.03 3.04 -7.50
C ILE A 88 2.13 2.96 -8.56
N PRO A 89 3.37 2.69 -8.16
CA PRO A 89 4.47 2.55 -9.12
C PRO A 89 4.23 1.38 -10.07
N ALA A 90 4.82 1.44 -11.26
CA ALA A 90 4.94 0.28 -12.14
C ALA A 90 5.70 -0.85 -11.45
N ASP A 91 5.38 -2.10 -11.81
CA ASP A 91 6.10 -3.30 -11.38
C ASP A 91 6.37 -3.34 -9.86
N SER A 92 5.32 -3.11 -9.08
CA SER A 92 5.42 -2.92 -7.63
C SER A 92 4.32 -3.63 -6.86
N THR A 93 4.55 -3.83 -5.56
CA THR A 93 3.58 -4.48 -4.66
C THR A 93 3.21 -3.60 -3.45
N PRO A 94 2.65 -2.39 -3.64
CA PRO A 94 2.34 -1.51 -2.52
C PRO A 94 1.21 -2.04 -1.65
N SER A 95 1.12 -1.53 -0.43
CA SER A 95 0.09 -1.89 0.52
C SER A 95 -0.51 -0.67 1.19
N LEU A 96 -1.81 -0.77 1.44
CA LEU A 96 -2.49 0.03 2.45
C LEU A 96 -2.24 -0.65 3.79
N ALA A 97 -1.47 0.00 4.65
CA ALA A 97 -0.88 -0.61 5.83
C ALA A 97 -1.19 0.18 7.10
N PRO A 98 -1.20 -0.48 8.27
CA PRO A 98 -1.40 0.17 9.55
C PRO A 98 -0.40 1.29 9.83
N ASP A 99 0.82 1.22 9.32
CA ASP A 99 1.92 2.19 9.47
C ASP A 99 2.10 3.09 8.22
N GLY A 100 1.09 3.13 7.35
CA GLY A 100 1.07 3.95 6.14
C GLY A 100 -0.33 4.47 5.85
N ALA A 101 -0.64 4.67 4.58
CA ALA A 101 -1.98 5.00 4.13
C ALA A 101 -2.92 3.81 4.32
N TYR A 102 -4.17 4.08 4.66
CA TYR A 102 -5.23 3.07 4.76
C TYR A 102 -6.57 3.66 4.31
N ILE A 103 -7.60 2.84 4.13
CA ILE A 103 -8.95 3.36 3.89
C ILE A 103 -9.66 3.48 5.24
N LEU A 104 -10.06 4.69 5.61
CA LEU A 104 -10.94 4.91 6.75
C LEU A 104 -12.38 4.78 6.29
N MET A 105 -13.16 3.94 6.97
CA MET A 105 -14.62 3.85 6.77
C MET A 105 -15.35 4.24 8.04
N ASP A 106 -16.25 5.20 7.90
CA ASP A 106 -17.07 5.74 8.98
C ASP A 106 -18.55 5.34 8.78
N GLY A 107 -19.25 5.10 9.88
CA GLY A 107 -20.68 4.74 9.86
C GLY A 107 -20.94 3.40 9.20
N VAL A 108 -20.12 2.38 9.53
CA VAL A 108 -20.30 1.00 9.06
C VAL A 108 -21.55 0.40 9.71
N GLY A 109 -22.58 0.12 8.92
CA GLY A 109 -23.83 -0.46 9.39
C GLY A 109 -23.70 -1.93 9.77
N GLY A 110 -24.55 -2.38 10.70
CA GLY A 110 -24.55 -3.74 11.24
C GLY A 110 -23.47 -3.95 12.32
N THR A 111 -23.40 -5.18 12.85
CA THR A 111 -22.44 -5.56 13.89
C THR A 111 -21.02 -5.72 13.36
N LEU A 112 -20.01 -5.36 14.15
CA LEU A 112 -18.59 -5.50 13.82
C LEU A 112 -18.05 -6.86 14.31
N ASP A 113 -18.68 -7.93 13.86
CA ASP A 113 -18.34 -9.29 14.27
C ASP A 113 -17.10 -9.82 13.52
N GLU A 114 -16.22 -10.50 14.23
CA GLU A 114 -15.02 -11.10 13.65
C GLU A 114 -15.38 -12.06 12.48
N GLY A 115 -14.63 -11.97 11.39
CA GLY A 115 -14.84 -12.75 10.19
C GLY A 115 -15.89 -12.19 9.23
N ARG A 116 -16.65 -11.16 9.62
CA ARG A 116 -17.61 -10.49 8.72
C ARG A 116 -16.89 -9.95 7.48
N MET A 117 -17.46 -10.20 6.29
CA MET A 117 -16.94 -9.67 5.03
C MET A 117 -17.59 -8.31 4.72
N ILE A 118 -16.75 -7.28 4.58
CA ILE A 118 -17.15 -5.91 4.22
C ILE A 118 -16.89 -5.70 2.72
N PRO A 119 -17.92 -5.50 1.87
CA PRO A 119 -17.72 -5.27 0.44
C PRO A 119 -17.09 -3.90 0.19
N ILE A 120 -16.09 -3.85 -0.70
CA ILE A 120 -15.34 -2.64 -1.02
C ILE A 120 -15.20 -2.52 -2.53
N THR A 121 -15.39 -1.30 -3.05
CA THR A 121 -15.02 -0.94 -4.41
C THR A 121 -13.90 0.09 -4.35
N LEU A 122 -12.76 -0.24 -4.94
CA LEU A 122 -11.60 0.62 -5.13
C LEU A 122 -11.69 1.26 -6.51
N ARG A 123 -11.31 2.53 -6.62
CA ARG A 123 -11.27 3.26 -7.89
C ARG A 123 -9.85 3.68 -8.21
N PHE A 124 -9.33 3.18 -9.31
CA PHE A 124 -8.03 3.51 -9.88
C PHE A 124 -8.19 4.48 -11.04
N GLU A 125 -7.16 5.29 -11.29
CA GLU A 125 -7.15 6.29 -12.37
C GLU A 125 -7.16 5.62 -13.75
N ARG A 126 -6.38 4.54 -13.94
CA ARG A 126 -6.28 3.82 -15.21
C ARG A 126 -6.98 2.47 -15.19
N ALA A 127 -6.79 1.66 -14.15
CA ALA A 127 -7.41 0.34 -14.05
C ALA A 127 -8.92 0.36 -13.76
N GLY A 128 -9.50 1.53 -13.49
CA GLY A 128 -10.93 1.69 -13.26
C GLY A 128 -11.38 1.16 -11.90
N GLU A 129 -12.60 0.60 -11.82
CA GLU A 129 -13.13 0.09 -10.56
C GLU A 129 -12.79 -1.39 -10.34
N LEU A 130 -12.25 -1.71 -9.15
CA LEU A 130 -12.06 -3.08 -8.68
C LEU A 130 -12.91 -3.35 -7.44
N ARG A 131 -13.58 -4.50 -7.41
CA ARG A 131 -14.41 -4.93 -6.27
C ARG A 131 -13.70 -6.03 -5.50
N THR A 132 -13.71 -5.92 -4.18
CA THR A 132 -13.15 -6.89 -3.25
C THR A 132 -13.94 -6.92 -1.95
N GLN A 133 -13.54 -7.76 -1.00
CA GLN A 133 -14.16 -7.85 0.31
C GLN A 133 -13.08 -7.88 1.39
N ALA A 134 -13.19 -7.00 2.39
CA ALA A 134 -12.32 -7.02 3.55
C ALA A 134 -12.88 -7.95 4.62
N ARG A 135 -12.04 -8.85 5.14
CA ARG A 135 -12.40 -9.66 6.30
C ARG A 135 -12.19 -8.84 7.57
N LEU A 136 -13.23 -8.66 8.36
CA LEU A 136 -13.14 -8.04 9.67
C LEU A 136 -12.35 -8.96 10.61
N GLN A 137 -11.38 -8.39 11.31
CA GLN A 137 -10.56 -9.08 12.31
C GLN A 137 -10.78 -8.45 13.68
N THR A 138 -10.25 -9.11 14.72
CA THR A 138 -10.23 -8.60 16.09
C THR A 138 -9.73 -7.15 16.12
N PRO A 139 -10.30 -6.29 16.99
CA PRO A 139 -9.83 -4.91 17.15
C PRO A 139 -8.31 -4.84 17.29
N ARG A 140 -7.70 -3.95 16.51
CA ARG A 140 -6.26 -3.72 16.60
C ARG A 140 -6.01 -2.65 17.64
N ALA A 141 -5.08 -2.89 18.56
CA ALA A 141 -4.58 -1.83 19.42
C ALA A 141 -3.99 -0.73 18.53
N THR A 142 -4.37 0.52 18.79
CA THR A 142 -3.69 1.66 18.21
C THR A 142 -2.42 1.86 19.02
N GLY A 143 -1.27 1.42 18.47
CA GLY A 143 0.02 1.65 19.12
C GLY A 143 0.35 3.14 19.23
N GLU A 144 1.47 3.47 19.86
CA GLU A 144 1.82 4.86 20.17
C GLU A 144 2.34 5.68 18.97
N ALA A 145 2.54 5.08 17.79
CA ALA A 145 3.11 5.76 16.63
C ALA A 145 2.45 7.12 16.31
N ALA A 146 1.11 7.19 16.37
CA ALA A 146 0.39 8.43 16.09
C ALA A 146 0.74 9.58 17.07
N ARG A 147 1.11 9.27 18.33
CA ARG A 147 1.54 10.27 19.33
C ARG A 147 2.87 10.93 18.96
N PHE A 148 3.70 10.22 18.19
CA PHE A 148 5.03 10.66 17.76
C PHE A 148 5.04 11.14 16.30
N GLY A 149 3.88 11.45 15.73
CA GLY A 149 3.77 12.00 14.37
C GLY A 149 4.05 10.99 13.25
N LEU A 150 4.23 9.71 13.56
CA LEU A 150 4.31 8.64 12.56
C LEU A 150 2.94 8.42 11.92
N PHE A 151 2.92 8.14 10.61
CA PHE A 151 1.68 7.72 9.97
C PHE A 151 1.33 6.32 10.45
N GLY A 152 0.07 6.16 10.85
CA GLY A 152 -0.48 4.87 11.18
C GLY A 152 -0.86 4.64 12.64
N ILE A 153 -1.01 3.36 13.00
CA ILE A 153 -1.48 2.85 14.29
C ILE A 153 -0.52 1.79 14.87
N GLY A 154 0.75 1.83 14.47
CA GLY A 154 1.79 0.89 14.91
C GLY A 154 2.44 1.26 16.25
N ASP A 155 3.30 0.38 16.74
CA ASP A 155 4.10 0.58 17.95
C ASP A 155 5.45 1.26 17.65
N ILE A 156 6.14 1.72 18.71
CA ILE A 156 7.41 2.44 18.62
C ILE A 156 8.48 1.81 19.53
N CYS A 157 9.73 2.14 19.26
CA CYS A 157 10.89 1.83 20.08
C CYS A 157 11.59 3.14 20.42
N ILE A 158 11.44 3.60 21.66
CA ILE A 158 12.19 4.76 22.17
C ILE A 158 13.61 4.27 22.45
N VAL A 159 14.59 4.93 21.86
CA VAL A 159 16.01 4.65 22.09
C VAL A 159 16.38 5.14 23.49
N GLU A 160 16.97 4.25 24.28
CA GLU A 160 17.39 4.56 25.65
C GLU A 160 18.79 5.20 25.69
N GLU A 161 19.11 5.86 26.82
CA GLU A 161 20.43 6.46 27.01
C GLU A 161 21.54 5.40 26.93
N GLY A 162 22.53 5.63 26.05
CA GLY A 162 23.66 4.72 25.85
C GLY A 162 23.44 3.66 24.75
N GLU A 163 22.25 3.59 24.17
CA GLU A 163 22.00 2.80 22.96
C GLU A 163 22.47 3.54 21.69
N PRO A 164 22.76 2.83 20.59
CA PRO A 164 22.93 3.47 19.28
C PRO A 164 21.69 4.32 18.96
N ALA A 165 21.90 5.57 18.53
CA ALA A 165 20.86 6.54 18.24
C ALA A 165 20.74 6.74 16.72
N PRO A 166 19.91 5.94 16.02
CA PRO A 166 19.92 5.91 14.56
C PRO A 166 19.56 7.25 13.95
N LYS A 167 20.25 7.60 12.87
CA LYS A 167 19.90 8.74 12.01
C LYS A 167 19.74 8.27 10.59
N ILE A 168 18.98 9.02 9.82
CA ILE A 168 18.70 8.69 8.43
C ILE A 168 18.68 9.94 7.56
N ALA A 169 19.31 9.84 6.39
CA ALA A 169 19.15 10.73 5.27
C ALA A 169 18.72 9.93 4.03
N LEU A 170 18.06 10.62 3.10
CA LEU A 170 17.46 10.03 1.92
C LEU A 170 17.87 10.81 0.68
N ALA A 171 18.27 10.11 -0.38
CA ALA A 171 18.42 10.70 -1.71
C ALA A 171 17.59 9.89 -2.71
N VAL A 172 16.85 10.58 -3.57
CA VAL A 172 16.01 9.95 -4.59
C VAL A 172 16.35 10.55 -5.95
N GLU A 173 16.82 9.72 -6.87
CA GLU A 173 17.32 10.14 -8.18
C GLU A 173 16.64 9.34 -9.31
N PRO A 174 16.43 9.94 -10.49
CA PRO A 174 15.96 9.20 -11.66
C PRO A 174 16.90 8.05 -12.02
N ASP A 175 16.32 6.89 -12.35
CA ASP A 175 17.06 5.68 -12.74
C ASP A 175 16.29 4.94 -13.84
N GLY A 176 16.68 5.15 -15.10
CA GLY A 176 15.94 4.61 -16.25
C GLY A 176 14.50 5.14 -16.29
N ASP A 177 13.52 4.23 -16.27
CA ASP A 177 12.09 4.56 -16.23
C ASP A 177 11.53 4.75 -14.80
N GLY A 178 12.37 4.61 -13.77
CA GLY A 178 11.99 4.64 -12.37
C GLY A 178 12.94 5.51 -11.55
N TRP A 179 13.13 5.13 -10.29
CA TRP A 179 13.86 5.93 -9.31
C TRP A 179 14.76 5.04 -8.45
N ARG A 180 15.99 5.51 -8.22
CA ARG A 180 16.91 4.94 -7.24
C ARG A 180 16.76 5.70 -5.94
N VAL A 181 16.61 4.97 -4.85
CA VAL A 181 16.53 5.50 -3.49
C VAL A 181 17.77 5.04 -2.74
N ARG A 182 18.57 5.99 -2.26
CA ARG A 182 19.71 5.73 -1.37
C ARG A 182 19.36 6.17 0.04
N ILE A 183 19.63 5.29 1.00
CA ILE A 183 19.36 5.48 2.41
C ILE A 183 20.71 5.53 3.13
N ASP A 184 21.11 6.72 3.56
CA ASP A 184 22.30 6.91 4.36
C ASP A 184 21.89 6.84 5.84
N ALA A 185 22.21 5.72 6.50
CA ALA A 185 21.86 5.48 7.91
C ALA A 185 23.11 5.46 8.79
N GLU A 186 23.08 6.20 9.90
CA GLU A 186 24.12 6.22 10.92
C GLU A 186 23.63 5.49 12.18
N ASP A 187 24.55 4.90 12.95
CA ASP A 187 24.26 4.13 14.16
C ASP A 187 23.19 3.04 13.94
N PHE A 188 23.14 2.52 12.71
CA PHE A 188 22.14 1.57 12.26
C PHE A 188 22.74 0.48 11.37
N THR A 189 22.32 -0.76 11.60
CA THR A 189 22.68 -1.93 10.78
C THR A 189 21.42 -2.53 10.17
N PHE A 190 21.37 -2.57 8.83
CA PHE A 190 20.31 -3.31 8.14
C PHE A 190 20.49 -4.82 8.33
N SER A 191 19.40 -5.54 8.58
CA SER A 191 19.41 -7.00 8.78
C SER A 191 18.14 -7.65 8.22
N SER A 192 18.30 -8.48 7.19
CA SER A 192 17.26 -9.40 6.73
C SER A 192 17.22 -10.69 7.55
N GLU A 193 18.35 -11.09 8.16
CA GLU A 193 18.47 -12.33 8.92
C GLU A 193 17.67 -12.31 10.23
N MET A 194 17.51 -11.12 10.82
CA MET A 194 16.78 -10.91 12.07
C MET A 194 15.33 -10.47 11.85
N LEU A 195 14.79 -10.60 10.63
CA LEU A 195 13.39 -10.23 10.34
C LEU A 195 12.43 -11.04 11.23
N ASP A 196 11.48 -10.35 11.86
CA ASP A 196 10.53 -10.93 12.83
C ASP A 196 11.22 -11.55 14.07
N GLY A 197 12.50 -11.26 14.27
CA GLY A 197 13.29 -11.65 15.43
C GLY A 197 13.22 -10.64 16.58
N PRO A 198 13.92 -10.90 17.71
CA PRO A 198 13.95 -9.98 18.84
C PRO A 198 14.63 -8.65 18.47
N HIS A 199 14.24 -7.59 19.18
CA HIS A 199 14.88 -6.30 19.08
C HIS A 199 16.37 -6.37 19.43
N VAL A 200 17.19 -5.74 18.60
CA VAL A 200 18.61 -5.49 18.83
C VAL A 200 18.83 -3.99 18.60
N PRO A 201 19.36 -3.24 19.59
CA PRO A 201 19.56 -1.79 19.46
C PRO A 201 20.41 -1.43 18.23
N GLY A 202 20.01 -0.39 17.49
CA GLY A 202 20.70 0.03 16.27
C GLY A 202 20.60 -0.97 15.11
N MET A 203 19.64 -1.90 15.11
CA MET A 203 19.46 -2.88 14.03
C MET A 203 18.01 -3.01 13.58
N GLY A 204 17.82 -3.28 12.30
CA GLY A 204 16.54 -3.66 11.74
C GLY A 204 16.46 -3.43 10.23
N HIS A 205 15.41 -2.76 9.79
CA HIS A 205 15.19 -2.46 8.38
C HIS A 205 14.46 -1.14 8.20
N ALA A 206 14.47 -0.64 6.97
CA ALA A 206 13.69 0.52 6.59
C ALA A 206 12.30 0.10 6.09
N HIS A 207 11.28 0.93 6.31
CA HIS A 207 10.05 0.89 5.54
C HIS A 207 10.06 2.03 4.51
N LEU A 208 9.83 1.70 3.24
CA LEU A 208 9.74 2.66 2.15
C LEU A 208 8.28 2.94 1.80
N TYR A 209 7.95 4.23 1.67
CA TYR A 209 6.62 4.70 1.31
C TYR A 209 6.67 5.68 0.13
N VAL A 210 5.63 5.70 -0.70
CA VAL A 210 5.40 6.76 -1.70
C VAL A 210 3.96 7.27 -1.60
N GLY A 211 3.79 8.58 -1.40
CA GLY A 211 2.48 9.20 -1.18
C GLY A 211 1.69 8.62 0.00
N GLY A 212 2.40 8.01 0.96
CA GLY A 212 1.84 7.28 2.09
C GLY A 212 1.58 5.79 1.84
N LEU A 213 1.54 5.28 0.60
CA LEU A 213 1.47 3.83 0.35
C LEU A 213 2.78 3.17 0.74
N LYS A 214 2.70 2.07 1.49
CA LYS A 214 3.89 1.30 1.89
C LYS A 214 4.32 0.42 0.71
N LEU A 215 5.50 0.64 0.17
CA LEU A 215 6.02 -0.12 -0.97
C LEU A 215 6.63 -1.45 -0.53
N GLN A 216 7.62 -1.38 0.38
CA GLN A 216 8.39 -2.55 0.80
C GLN A 216 9.17 -2.29 2.09
N ARG A 217 9.64 -3.38 2.70
CA ARG A 217 10.73 -3.35 3.67
C ARG A 217 12.05 -3.32 2.90
N VAL A 218 13.02 -2.59 3.39
CA VAL A 218 14.33 -2.37 2.76
C VAL A 218 15.41 -2.81 3.72
N PHE A 219 16.21 -3.79 3.30
CA PHE A 219 17.24 -4.43 4.12
C PHE A 219 18.66 -4.10 3.65
N GLU A 220 18.78 -3.16 2.71
CA GLU A 220 20.06 -2.68 2.19
C GLU A 220 20.00 -1.15 2.01
N PRO A 221 21.14 -0.44 1.93
CA PRO A 221 21.18 1.02 1.79
C PRO A 221 20.62 1.56 0.47
N GLU A 222 20.26 0.70 -0.48
CA GLU A 222 19.75 1.11 -1.79
C GLU A 222 18.56 0.27 -2.23
N VAL A 223 17.58 0.91 -2.85
CA VAL A 223 16.38 0.25 -3.39
C VAL A 223 15.83 1.00 -4.60
N ARG A 224 15.16 0.28 -5.49
CA ARG A 224 14.51 0.84 -6.67
C ARG A 224 12.99 1.01 -6.46
N ILE A 225 12.45 2.12 -6.97
CA ILE A 225 11.02 2.34 -7.20
C ILE A 225 10.79 2.31 -8.72
N GLY A 226 9.75 1.63 -9.18
CA GLY A 226 9.35 1.66 -10.60
C GLY A 226 8.85 3.03 -11.07
N ALA A 227 8.44 3.12 -12.33
CA ALA A 227 7.86 4.33 -12.89
C ALA A 227 6.68 4.82 -12.03
N LEU A 228 6.59 6.13 -11.81
CA LEU A 228 5.50 6.75 -11.04
C LEU A 228 4.53 7.48 -11.98
N PRO A 229 3.25 7.61 -11.61
CA PRO A 229 2.33 8.43 -12.39
C PRO A 229 2.76 9.91 -12.32
N PRO A 230 2.41 10.76 -13.32
CA PRO A 230 2.72 12.20 -13.27
C PRO A 230 2.24 12.87 -11.98
N GLY A 231 2.94 13.91 -11.54
CA GLY A 231 2.63 14.70 -10.36
C GLY A 231 3.71 14.67 -9.28
N ARG A 232 3.43 15.36 -8.18
CA ARG A 232 4.30 15.49 -7.01
C ARG A 232 4.08 14.33 -6.04
N HIS A 233 5.15 13.64 -5.67
CA HIS A 233 5.11 12.51 -4.75
C HIS A 233 6.12 12.68 -3.63
N GLU A 234 5.68 12.39 -2.41
CA GLU A 234 6.58 12.22 -1.28
C GLU A 234 7.12 10.80 -1.24
N VAL A 235 8.42 10.64 -1.23
CA VAL A 235 9.11 9.40 -0.88
C VAL A 235 9.55 9.52 0.56
N ARG A 236 9.18 8.56 1.39
CA ARG A 236 9.49 8.57 2.81
C ARG A 236 10.07 7.26 3.25
N VAL A 237 11.07 7.32 4.12
CA VAL A 237 11.68 6.16 4.76
C VAL A 237 11.62 6.31 6.27
N THR A 238 11.24 5.25 6.97
CA THR A 238 11.36 5.14 8.43
C THR A 238 12.33 4.02 8.77
N LEU A 239 13.14 4.19 9.82
CA LEU A 239 13.91 3.08 10.38
C LEU A 239 13.07 2.33 11.42
N ASN A 240 13.08 1.00 11.32
CA ASN A 240 12.27 0.11 12.12
C ASN A 240 13.13 -1.00 12.72
N THR A 241 12.76 -1.43 13.93
CA THR A 241 13.37 -2.56 14.63
C THR A 241 13.08 -3.89 13.91
N ASN A 242 13.81 -4.94 14.30
CA ASN A 242 13.55 -6.32 13.89
C ASN A 242 12.10 -6.77 14.14
N ASP A 243 11.47 -6.26 15.20
CA ASP A 243 10.08 -6.53 15.60
C ASP A 243 9.07 -5.47 15.09
N HIS A 244 9.43 -4.71 14.06
CA HIS A 244 8.55 -3.78 13.31
C HIS A 244 8.10 -2.50 14.02
N ARG A 245 8.72 -2.14 15.15
CA ARG A 245 8.48 -0.88 15.83
C ARG A 245 9.30 0.23 15.18
N ALA A 246 8.71 1.42 15.01
CA ALA A 246 9.46 2.56 14.49
C ALA A 246 10.45 3.06 15.54
N TYR A 247 11.71 3.30 15.16
CA TYR A 247 12.69 3.92 16.06
C TYR A 247 12.28 5.37 16.36
N VAL A 248 12.42 5.76 17.62
CA VAL A 248 12.21 7.11 18.12
C VAL A 248 13.45 7.52 18.93
N VAL A 249 14.09 8.60 18.53
CA VAL A 249 15.27 9.19 19.17
C VAL A 249 14.89 10.60 19.60
N ASP A 250 15.11 10.95 20.87
CA ASP A 250 14.78 12.27 21.43
C ASP A 250 13.33 12.71 21.13
N ASP A 251 12.37 11.82 21.34
CA ASP A 251 10.94 11.99 21.04
C ASP A 251 10.60 12.24 19.56
N LEU A 252 11.56 12.06 18.66
CA LEU A 252 11.38 12.19 17.21
C LEU A 252 11.52 10.84 16.52
N PRO A 253 10.57 10.45 15.64
CA PRO A 253 10.74 9.24 14.87
C PRO A 253 11.90 9.38 13.88
N VAL A 254 12.62 8.28 13.66
CA VAL A 254 13.76 8.26 12.72
C VAL A 254 13.21 8.12 11.29
N ILE A 255 12.98 9.27 10.65
CA ILE A 255 12.34 9.40 9.34
C ILE A 255 13.18 10.31 8.44
N ALA A 256 13.30 9.95 7.16
CA ALA A 256 13.74 10.87 6.11
C ALA A 256 12.69 10.95 5.01
N THR A 257 12.59 12.10 4.35
CA THR A 257 11.59 12.37 3.32
C THR A 257 12.21 13.18 2.20
N GLU A 258 11.88 12.81 0.97
CA GLU A 258 12.23 13.54 -0.25
C GLU A 258 10.99 13.71 -1.11
N VAL A 259 10.92 14.81 -1.85
CA VAL A 259 9.80 15.07 -2.75
C VAL A 259 10.29 15.03 -4.19
N ILE A 260 9.61 14.23 -5.00
CA ILE A 260 9.89 14.08 -6.43
C ILE A 260 8.73 14.62 -7.26
N ASP A 261 9.06 15.29 -8.36
CA ASP A 261 8.11 15.79 -9.34
C ASP A 261 8.26 14.97 -10.63
N VAL A 262 7.22 14.22 -10.98
CA VAL A 262 7.15 13.47 -12.23
C VAL A 262 6.42 14.34 -13.26
N PRO A 263 7.08 14.75 -14.36
CA PRO A 263 6.43 15.59 -15.36
C PRO A 263 5.26 14.87 -16.05
N ALA A 264 4.29 15.65 -16.53
CA ALA A 264 3.29 15.13 -17.45
C ALA A 264 3.97 14.69 -18.77
N PRO A 265 3.47 13.64 -19.43
CA PRO A 265 3.99 13.18 -20.71
C PRO A 265 3.82 14.21 -21.84
#